data_AF-A0A7Y7BHK2-F1
#
_entry.id   AF-A0A7Y7BHK2-F1
#
_cell.length_a   1.000
_cell.length_b   1.000
_cell.length_c   1.000
_cell.angle_alpha   90.00
_cell.angle_beta   90.00
_cell.angle_gamma   90.00
#
_symmetry.space_group_name_H-M   'P 1'
#
loop_
_entity.id
_entity.type
_entity.pdbx_description
1 polymer ?
#
loop_
_entity_poly.entity_id
_entity_poly.type
_entity_poly.pdbx_seq_one_letter_code
_entity_poly.pdbx_strand_id
1 'polypeptide(L)' 'MDTQSFRKHAHELVDWMADYFESVEDYPVMSQVKPGDILKQIPTKAPENAESFDQMLKDFNEIIMPGITHW' A
#
# COMPACT_ATOMS: atom_id res chain seq x y z
N MET A 1 -2.04 -15.64 -9.79
CA MET A 1 -1.21 -14.76 -10.65
C MET A 1 -0.20 -15.62 -11.39
N ASP A 2 -0.06 -15.45 -12.70
CA ASP A 2 0.95 -16.13 -13.53
C ASP A 2 2.25 -15.32 -13.65
N THR A 3 3.29 -15.88 -14.27
CA THR A 3 4.62 -15.26 -14.39
C THR A 3 4.63 -13.95 -15.16
N GLN A 4 3.79 -13.78 -16.19
CA GLN A 4 3.73 -12.51 -16.94
C GLN A 4 3.09 -11.42 -16.10
N SER A 5 1.96 -11.74 -15.45
CA SER A 5 1.30 -10.83 -14.51
C SER A 5 2.22 -10.46 -13.34
N PHE A 6 2.98 -11.43 -12.80
CA PHE A 6 3.98 -11.15 -11.75
C PHE A 6 5.04 -10.15 -12.23
N ARG A 7 5.61 -10.38 -13.42
CA ARG A 7 6.64 -9.48 -13.97
C ARG A 7 6.09 -8.07 -14.15
N LYS A 8 4.87 -7.93 -14.67
CA LYS A 8 4.20 -6.64 -14.84
C LYS A 8 4.08 -5.91 -13.50
N HIS A 9 3.44 -6.51 -12.50
CA HIS A 9 3.22 -5.88 -11.21
C HIS A 9 4.52 -5.62 -10.44
N ALA A 10 5.54 -6.46 -10.64
CA ALA A 10 6.86 -6.23 -10.03
C ALA A 10 7.53 -4.97 -10.59
N HIS A 11 7.42 -4.69 -11.90
CA HIS A 11 7.91 -3.44 -12.48
C HIS A 11 7.12 -2.24 -11.93
N GLU A 12 5.80 -2.32 -11.90
CA GLU A 12 4.95 -1.25 -11.35
C GLU A 12 5.28 -0.96 -9.88
N LEU A 13 5.56 -1.99 -9.08
CA LEU A 13 5.96 -1.82 -7.69
C LEU A 13 7.35 -1.19 -7.55
N VAL A 14 8.29 -1.53 -8.43
CA VAL A 14 9.63 -0.92 -8.44
C VAL A 14 9.55 0.56 -8.80
N ASP A 15 8.76 0.92 -9.81
CA ASP A 15 8.53 2.31 -10.19
C ASP A 15 7.89 3.08 -9.02
N TRP A 16 6.86 2.50 -8.38
CA TRP A 16 6.24 3.09 -7.19
C TRP A 16 7.23 3.29 -6.03
N MET A 17 8.13 2.32 -5.78
CA MET A 17 9.15 2.46 -4.72
C MET A 17 10.13 3.59 -5.04
N ALA A 18 10.53 3.73 -6.31
CA ALA A 18 11.39 4.83 -6.74
C ALA A 18 10.72 6.18 -6.51
N ASP A 19 9.47 6.34 -6.96
CA ASP A 19 8.67 7.55 -6.77
C ASP A 19 8.49 7.88 -5.27
N TYR A 20 8.26 6.85 -4.43
CA TYR A 20 8.19 7.01 -2.99
C TYR A 20 9.51 7.56 -2.42
N PHE A 21 10.67 7.02 -2.82
CA PHE A 21 11.96 7.53 -2.32
C PHE A 21 12.29 8.93 -2.83
N GLU A 22 11.82 9.31 -4.03
CA GLU A 22 11.98 10.67 -4.55
C GLU A 22 11.12 11.69 -3.79
N SER A 23 9.96 11.28 -3.27
CA SER A 23 8.97 12.16 -2.62
C SER A 23 8.77 11.89 -1.13
N VAL A 24 9.58 11.03 -0.50
CA VAL A 24 9.39 10.64 0.91
C VAL A 24 9.43 11.84 1.86
N GLU A 25 10.14 12.91 1.50
CA GLU A 25 10.21 14.16 2.27
C GLU A 25 8.90 14.93 2.35
N ASP A 26 7.96 14.67 1.44
CA ASP A 26 6.61 15.25 1.47
C ASP A 26 5.71 14.58 2.51
N TYR A 27 6.09 13.40 3.01
CA TYR A 27 5.35 12.67 4.03
C TYR A 27 5.73 13.13 5.45
N PRO A 28 4.78 13.15 6.40
CA PRO A 28 5.12 13.39 7.80
C PRO A 28 5.98 12.24 8.31
N VAL A 29 7.22 12.53 8.75
CA VAL A 29 8.18 11.52 9.25
C VAL A 29 7.53 10.55 10.24
N MET A 30 6.74 11.06 11.20
CA MET A 30 5.98 10.25 12.14
C MET A 30 4.52 10.15 11.71
N SER A 31 3.99 8.93 11.75
CA SER A 31 2.57 8.62 11.57
C SER A 31 1.66 9.49 12.45
N GLN A 32 0.56 9.98 11.87
CA GLN A 32 -0.39 10.87 12.54
C GLN A 32 -1.70 10.17 12.95
N VAL A 33 -1.82 8.86 12.70
CA VAL A 33 -3.03 8.08 13.02
C VAL A 33 -3.09 7.68 14.49
N LYS A 34 -4.29 7.40 15.01
CA LYS A 34 -4.46 6.89 16.37
C LYS A 34 -4.41 5.36 16.39
N PRO A 35 -4.10 4.75 17.55
CA PRO A 35 -4.18 3.30 17.71
C PRO A 35 -5.53 2.74 17.25
N GLY A 36 -5.48 1.78 16.33
CA GLY A 36 -6.65 1.10 15.78
C GLY A 36 -7.30 1.75 14.57
N ASP A 37 -6.87 2.94 14.11
CA ASP A 37 -7.50 3.62 12.97
C ASP A 37 -7.30 2.87 11.64
N ILE A 38 -6.14 2.25 11.44
CA ILE A 38 -5.89 1.39 10.27
C ILE A 38 -6.79 0.15 10.31
N LEU A 39 -6.86 -0.52 11.47
CA LEU A 39 -7.66 -1.74 11.62
C LEU A 39 -9.15 -1.53 11.33
N LYS A 40 -9.69 -0.36 11.68
CA LYS A 40 -11.10 -0.02 11.41
C LYS A 40 -11.43 0.12 9.93
N GLN A 41 -10.43 0.36 9.07
CA GLN A 41 -10.61 0.51 7.63
C GLN A 41 -10.51 -0.83 6.87
N ILE A 42 -9.96 -1.86 7.52
CA ILE A 42 -9.78 -3.17 6.93
C ILE A 42 -11.03 -4.04 7.20
N PRO A 43 -11.53 -4.80 6.21
CA PRO A 43 -12.62 -5.74 6.42
C PRO A 43 -12.31 -6.75 7.54
N THR A 44 -13.31 -7.07 8.35
CA THR A 44 -13.16 -8.01 9.49
C THR A 44 -13.01 -9.47 9.06
N LYS A 45 -13.24 -9.76 7.78
CA LYS A 45 -13.10 -11.08 7.17
C LYS A 45 -12.34 -10.95 5.86
N ALA A 46 -11.55 -11.97 5.55
CA ALA A 46 -10.88 -12.06 4.25
C ALA A 46 -11.92 -12.13 3.11
N PRO A 47 -11.60 -11.59 1.92
CA PRO A 47 -12.47 -11.71 0.76
C PRO A 47 -12.61 -13.17 0.33
N GLU A 48 -13.80 -13.55 -0.12
CA GLU A 48 -14.08 -14.92 -0.61
C GLU A 48 -13.47 -15.18 -2.00
N ASN A 49 -13.25 -14.11 -2.76
CA ASN A 49 -12.69 -14.15 -4.11
C ASN A 49 -11.41 -13.33 -4.18
N ALA A 50 -10.55 -13.66 -5.13
CA ALA A 50 -9.35 -12.88 -5.38
C ALA A 50 -9.69 -11.47 -5.88
N GLU A 51 -8.95 -10.48 -5.37
CA GLU A 51 -9.01 -9.10 -5.83
C GLU A 51 -7.85 -8.80 -6.80
N SER A 52 -7.97 -7.74 -7.58
CA SER A 52 -6.89 -7.31 -8.47
C SER A 52 -5.71 -6.76 -7.66
N PHE A 53 -4.52 -6.87 -8.23
CA PHE A 53 -3.31 -6.28 -7.64
C PHE A 53 -3.45 -4.75 -7.51
N ASP A 54 -4.05 -4.09 -8.52
CA ASP A 54 -4.30 -2.65 -8.52
C ASP A 54 -5.19 -2.22 -7.34
N GLN A 55 -6.22 -3.01 -7.00
CA GLN A 55 -7.08 -2.71 -5.85
C GLN A 55 -6.30 -2.84 -4.54
N MET A 56 -5.48 -3.88 -4.41
CA MET A 56 -4.63 -4.07 -3.23
C MET A 56 -3.61 -2.93 -3.08
N LEU A 57 -2.97 -2.50 -4.17
CA LEU A 57 -1.99 -1.40 -4.15
C LEU A 57 -2.65 -0.06 -3.83
N LYS A 58 -3.89 0.15 -4.31
CA LYS A 58 -4.70 1.31 -3.95
C LYS A 58 -5.00 1.33 -2.45
N ASP A 59 -5.47 0.21 -1.90
CA ASP A 59 -5.76 0.09 -0.47
C ASP A 59 -4.49 0.28 0.37
N PHE A 60 -3.34 -0.22 -0.09
CA PHE A 60 -2.05 0.04 0.53
C PHE A 60 -1.74 1.55 0.61
N ASN A 61 -1.90 2.27 -0.50
CA ASN A 61 -1.64 3.71 -0.56
C ASN A 61 -2.63 4.53 0.27
N GLU A 62 -3.91 4.17 0.29
CA GLU A 62 -4.95 4.95 0.97
C GLU A 62 -5.07 4.61 2.46
N ILE A 63 -4.88 3.34 2.84
CA ILE A 63 -5.11 2.85 4.20
C ILE A 63 -3.79 2.69 4.96
N ILE A 64 -2.76 2.10 4.34
CA ILE A 64 -1.53 1.74 5.07
C ILE A 64 -0.56 2.93 5.15
N MET A 65 -0.29 3.62 4.05
CA MET A 65 0.70 4.71 3.99
C MET A 65 0.50 5.81 5.04
N PRO A 66 -0.72 6.30 5.34
CA PRO A 66 -0.92 7.29 6.40
C PRO A 66 -0.50 6.81 7.81
N GLY A 67 -0.48 5.50 8.01
CA GLY A 67 -0.11 4.85 9.26
C GLY A 67 1.39 4.61 9.45
N ILE A 68 2.21 4.84 8.41
CA ILE A 68 3.64 4.56 8.44
C ILE A 68 4.42 5.72 9.09
N THR A 69 5.44 5.37 9.88
CA THR A 69 6.53 6.28 10.21
C THR A 69 7.61 6.05 9.17
N HIS A 70 8.01 7.10 8.45
CA HIS A 70 8.95 7.05 7.33
C HIS A 70 10.39 7.19 7.87
N TRP A 71 11.18 6.10 7.84
CA TRP A 71 12.54 6.00 8.42
C TRP A 71 13.66 6.23 7.41
#